data_AF-A0A7S3W749-F1
#
_entry.id   AF-A0A7S3W749-F1
#
_cell.length_a   1.000
_cell.length_b   1.000
_cell.length_c   1.000
_cell.angle_alpha   90.00
_cell.angle_beta   90.00
_cell.angle_gamma   90.00
#
_symmetry.space_group_name_H-M   'P 1'
#
loop_
_entity.id
_entity.type
_entity.pdbx_description
1 polymer ?
#
loop_
_entity_poly.entity_id
_entity_poly.type
_entity_poly.pdbx_seq_one_letter_code
_entity_poly.pdbx_strand_id
1 'polypeptide(L)'
;KFSVSVSSWPFCSGETGNSEMGKACKGNTGAYLEFGMEIKGGSKIEETGENSFTLATNPTTGGNVTIEMSNELKLGGEWESMPEGYPMIEYKGSKQLFIFRFPRFNGTALYDPLIDGLQNLASNQENCGFLCKLTNCRQ
;
A
#
# COMPACT_ATOMS: atom_id res chain seq x y z
N LYS A 1 12.19 0.55 5.70
CA LYS A 1 11.33 1.63 5.16
C LYS A 1 10.98 1.31 3.72
N PHE A 2 9.74 1.55 3.30
CA PHE A 2 9.34 1.48 1.89
C PHE A 2 8.43 2.67 1.57
N SER A 3 8.35 3.02 0.29
CA SER A 3 7.39 3.98 -0.24
C SER A 3 6.86 3.42 -1.56
N VAL A 4 5.61 3.71 -1.89
CA VAL A 4 4.99 3.30 -3.16
C VAL A 4 4.95 4.51 -4.07
N SER A 5 5.47 4.36 -5.29
CA SER A 5 5.42 5.38 -6.34
C SER A 5 4.78 4.79 -7.57
N VAL A 6 3.69 5.40 -8.05
CA VAL A 6 3.06 5.06 -9.32
C VAL A 6 3.22 6.26 -10.25
N SER A 7 3.71 6.03 -11.46
CA SER A 7 3.91 7.08 -12.45
C SER A 7 3.23 6.72 -13.75
N SER A 8 2.71 7.75 -14.43
CA SER A 8 2.11 7.65 -15.77
C SER A 8 1.04 6.56 -15.88
N TRP A 9 0.19 6.41 -14.84
CA TRP A 9 -0.87 5.40 -14.86
C TRP A 9 -1.92 5.75 -15.93
N PRO A 10 -2.20 4.85 -16.89
CA PRO A 10 -3.11 5.14 -17.99
C PRO A 10 -4.55 4.88 -17.55
N PHE A 11 -5.16 5.86 -16.87
CA PHE A 11 -6.56 5.76 -16.47
C PHE A 11 -7.49 5.68 -17.68
N CYS A 12 -8.42 4.73 -17.63
CA CYS A 12 -9.54 4.67 -18.57
C CYS A 12 -10.33 5.98 -18.56
N SER A 13 -10.60 6.54 -19.73
CA SER A 13 -11.25 7.83 -19.95
C SER A 13 -12.42 7.73 -20.94
N GLY A 14 -13.08 6.58 -21.00
CA GLY A 14 -14.20 6.33 -21.90
C GLY A 14 -13.79 5.92 -23.32
N GLU A 15 -12.56 5.44 -23.51
CA GLU A 15 -12.07 4.97 -24.80
C GLU A 15 -12.93 3.80 -25.30
N THR A 16 -13.30 3.85 -26.58
CA THR A 16 -14.09 2.83 -27.27
C THR A 16 -13.34 2.30 -28.50
N GLY A 17 -13.79 1.16 -29.02
CA GLY A 17 -13.24 0.58 -30.25
C GLY A 17 -12.06 -0.37 -30.04
N ASN A 18 -11.30 -0.61 -31.11
CA ASN A 18 -10.35 -1.72 -31.21
C ASN A 18 -8.92 -1.42 -30.74
N SER A 19 -8.65 -0.21 -30.23
CA SER A 19 -7.38 0.12 -29.59
C SER A 19 -7.16 -0.73 -28.34
N GLU A 20 -5.91 -0.92 -27.92
CA GLU A 20 -5.60 -1.67 -26.69
C GLU A 20 -6.32 -1.07 -25.47
N MET A 21 -6.29 0.26 -25.34
CA MET A 21 -7.00 0.98 -24.29
C MET A 21 -8.52 0.82 -24.40
N GLY A 22 -9.09 0.94 -25.61
CA GLY A 22 -10.53 0.76 -25.82
C GLY A 22 -11.02 -0.64 -25.44
N LYS A 23 -10.23 -1.69 -25.71
CA LYS A 23 -10.53 -3.07 -25.30
C LYS A 23 -10.40 -3.29 -23.80
N ALA A 24 -9.40 -2.70 -23.16
CA ALA A 24 -9.19 -2.80 -21.72
C ALA A 24 -10.29 -2.06 -20.94
N CYS A 25 -10.57 -0.83 -21.34
CA CYS A 25 -11.50 0.07 -20.66
C CYS A 25 -12.96 -0.19 -20.99
N LYS A 26 -13.27 -0.72 -22.19
CA LYS A 26 -14.63 -1.05 -22.64
C LYS A 26 -15.60 0.13 -22.52
N GLY A 27 -15.15 1.34 -22.83
CA GLY A 27 -15.93 2.58 -22.70
C GLY A 27 -16.13 3.08 -21.27
N ASN A 28 -15.53 2.44 -20.26
CA ASN A 28 -15.62 2.90 -18.87
C ASN A 28 -14.59 3.99 -18.56
N THR A 29 -14.85 4.75 -17.50
CA THR A 29 -13.92 5.72 -16.93
C THR A 29 -13.46 5.24 -15.56
N GLY A 30 -12.16 5.12 -15.34
CA GLY A 30 -11.59 4.71 -14.06
C GLY A 30 -11.54 5.88 -13.08
N ALA A 31 -12.27 5.81 -11.98
CA ALA A 31 -12.26 6.87 -10.97
C ALA A 31 -11.04 6.82 -10.05
N TYR A 32 -10.49 5.62 -9.82
CA TYR A 32 -9.41 5.37 -8.88
C TYR A 32 -8.45 4.31 -9.41
N LEU A 33 -7.24 4.29 -8.88
CA LEU A 33 -6.32 3.16 -8.95
C LEU A 33 -6.28 2.48 -7.59
N GLU A 34 -6.64 1.21 -7.54
CA GLU A 34 -6.54 0.40 -6.32
C GLU A 34 -5.30 -0.47 -6.34
N PHE A 35 -4.55 -0.41 -5.25
CA PHE A 35 -3.34 -1.17 -5.07
C PHE A 35 -3.43 -1.94 -3.75
N GLY A 36 -3.35 -3.26 -3.83
CA GLY A 36 -3.27 -4.13 -2.66
C GLY A 36 -1.86 -4.64 -2.43
N MET A 37 -1.38 -4.60 -1.19
CA MET A 37 -0.11 -5.20 -0.81
C MET A 37 -0.22 -6.08 0.43
N GLU A 38 0.49 -7.21 0.40
CA GLU A 38 0.71 -8.04 1.57
C GLU A 38 2.01 -7.57 2.23
N ILE A 39 1.90 -7.02 3.43
CA ILE A 39 3.07 -6.73 4.28
C ILE A 39 3.22 -7.94 5.20
N LYS A 40 4.42 -8.53 5.21
CA LYS A 40 4.72 -9.66 6.08
C LYS A 40 5.48 -9.18 7.30
N GLY A 41 5.02 -9.63 8.46
CA GLY A 41 5.65 -9.42 9.75
C GLY A 41 6.00 -10.74 10.43
N GLY A 42 6.10 -10.71 11.76
CA GLY A 42 6.10 -11.91 12.60
C GLY A 42 4.83 -12.75 12.43
N SER A 43 4.63 -13.72 13.33
CA SER A 43 3.56 -14.72 13.23
C SER A 43 2.15 -14.14 13.20
N LYS A 44 1.95 -12.89 13.63
CA LYS A 44 0.67 -12.19 13.57
C LYS A 44 0.90 -10.67 13.49
N ILE A 45 0.18 -10.01 12.59
CA ILE A 45 0.09 -8.54 12.58
C ILE A 45 -1.05 -8.15 13.51
N GLU A 46 -0.79 -7.25 14.44
CA GLU A 46 -1.78 -6.80 15.42
C GLU A 46 -2.10 -5.33 15.22
N GLU A 47 -3.38 -4.99 15.12
CA GLU A 47 -3.83 -3.61 15.09
C GLU A 47 -3.67 -2.98 16.48
N THR A 48 -2.95 -1.86 16.55
CA THR A 48 -2.63 -1.17 17.81
C THR A 48 -3.31 0.19 17.92
N GLY A 49 -4.03 0.61 16.88
CA GLY A 49 -4.74 1.87 16.81
C GLY A 49 -5.29 2.09 15.40
N GLU A 50 -5.97 3.21 15.19
CA GLU A 50 -6.43 3.59 13.85
C GLU A 50 -5.24 3.64 12.91
N ASN A 51 -5.28 2.83 11.85
CA ASN A 51 -4.21 2.73 10.85
C ASN A 51 -2.82 2.31 11.37
N SER A 52 -2.70 1.84 12.62
CA SER A 52 -1.42 1.43 13.20
C SER A 52 -1.37 -0.07 13.45
N PHE A 53 -0.28 -0.72 13.05
CA PHE A 53 -0.10 -2.16 13.14
C PHE A 53 1.27 -2.53 13.68
N THR A 54 1.33 -3.44 14.64
CA THR A 54 2.57 -4.10 15.03
C THR A 54 2.89 -5.19 14.01
N LEU A 55 4.03 -5.03 13.32
CA LEU A 55 4.52 -5.99 12.35
C LEU A 55 5.38 -7.08 13.02
N ALA A 56 6.17 -6.74 14.04
CA ALA A 56 7.00 -7.71 14.74
C ALA A 56 7.31 -7.23 16.16
N THR A 57 7.61 -8.16 17.06
CA THR A 57 8.08 -7.89 18.41
C THR A 57 9.42 -8.58 18.61
N ASN A 58 10.43 -7.85 19.09
CA ASN A 58 11.72 -8.43 19.45
C ASN A 58 11.52 -9.35 20.68
N PRO A 59 11.85 -10.65 20.59
CA PRO A 59 11.60 -11.59 21.68
C PRO A 59 12.53 -11.39 22.90
N THR A 60 13.62 -10.66 22.74
CA THR A 60 14.60 -10.39 23.80
C THR A 60 14.32 -9.08 24.51
N THR A 61 14.00 -8.02 23.76
CA THR A 61 13.79 -6.67 24.32
C THR A 61 12.33 -6.33 24.55
N GLY A 62 11.40 -7.07 23.94
CA GLY A 62 9.97 -6.73 23.92
C GLY A 62 9.65 -5.51 23.03
N GLY A 63 10.63 -4.97 22.31
CA GLY A 63 10.43 -3.81 21.45
C GLY A 63 9.64 -4.15 20.18
N ASN A 64 8.65 -3.33 19.83
CA ASN A 64 7.84 -3.52 18.64
C ASN A 64 8.42 -2.81 17.43
N VAL A 65 8.13 -3.37 16.25
CA VAL A 65 8.16 -2.68 14.96
C VAL A 65 6.72 -2.40 14.59
N THR A 66 6.39 -1.13 14.40
CA THR A 66 5.06 -0.68 14.04
C THR A 66 5.07 -0.03 12.67
N ILE A 67 3.95 -0.16 11.96
CA ILE A 67 3.65 0.62 10.77
C ILE A 67 2.41 1.45 11.05
N GLU A 68 2.50 2.74 10.78
CA GLU A 68 1.38 3.67 10.79
C GLU A 68 1.09 4.07 9.35
N MET A 69 -0.13 3.75 8.92
CA MET A 69 -0.61 4.04 7.59
C MET A 69 -1.14 5.47 7.55
N SER A 70 -0.67 6.27 6.59
CA SER A 70 -1.19 7.61 6.37
C SER A 70 -2.50 7.55 5.59
N ASN A 71 -3.40 8.49 5.88
CA ASN A 71 -4.57 8.76 5.04
C ASN A 71 -4.23 9.74 3.91
N GLU A 72 -2.95 10.07 3.69
CA GLU A 72 -2.52 11.04 2.69
C GLU A 72 -1.69 10.41 1.58
N LEU A 73 -1.81 11.01 0.40
CA LEU A 73 -1.12 10.69 -0.83
C LEU A 73 -0.45 11.95 -1.35
N LYS A 74 0.73 11.83 -1.95
CA LYS A 74 1.32 12.96 -2.68
C LYS A 74 1.06 12.83 -4.17
N LEU A 75 0.15 13.63 -4.71
CA LEU A 75 -0.28 13.63 -6.11
C LEU A 75 0.28 14.86 -6.82
N GLY A 76 1.07 14.67 -7.87
CA GLY A 76 1.61 15.80 -8.64
C GLY A 76 2.48 16.78 -7.85
N GLY A 77 2.92 16.43 -6.64
CA GLY A 77 3.69 17.29 -5.76
C GLY A 77 2.95 17.77 -4.51
N GLU A 78 1.63 17.67 -4.47
CA GLU A 78 0.78 18.14 -3.37
C GLU A 78 0.28 16.96 -2.53
N TRP A 79 0.13 17.18 -1.21
CA TRP A 79 -0.48 16.19 -0.33
C TRP A 79 -2.01 16.30 -0.38
N GLU A 80 -2.67 15.18 -0.64
CA GLU A 80 -4.11 15.05 -0.74
C GLU A 80 -4.59 13.88 0.11
N SER A 81 -5.82 13.97 0.63
CA SER A 81 -6.42 12.85 1.35
C SER A 81 -6.76 11.69 0.41
N MET A 82 -6.46 10.48 0.87
CA MET A 82 -6.95 9.24 0.28
C MET A 82 -8.49 9.22 0.35
N PRO A 83 -9.19 8.56 -0.59
CA PRO A 83 -10.64 8.43 -0.53
C PRO A 83 -11.12 7.85 0.80
N GLU A 84 -12.32 8.26 1.22
CA GLU A 84 -12.91 7.85 2.49
C GLU A 84 -12.91 6.32 2.65
N GLY A 85 -12.53 5.87 3.84
CA GLY A 85 -12.39 4.45 4.18
C GLY A 85 -11.09 3.80 3.70
N TYR A 86 -10.13 4.57 3.15
CA TYR A 86 -8.82 4.08 2.75
C TYR A 86 -7.67 4.81 3.48
N PRO A 87 -6.52 4.13 3.72
CA PRO A 87 -6.25 2.75 3.38
C PRO A 87 -7.07 1.78 4.25
N MET A 88 -7.44 0.64 3.67
CA MET A 88 -8.23 -0.39 4.37
C MET A 88 -7.52 -1.73 4.39
N ILE A 89 -7.99 -2.61 5.27
CA ILE A 89 -7.54 -3.99 5.33
C ILE A 89 -8.58 -4.91 4.71
N GLU A 90 -8.13 -5.76 3.78
CA GLU A 90 -8.90 -6.89 3.27
C GLU A 90 -8.23 -8.21 3.65
N TYR A 91 -9.04 -9.19 4.02
CA TYR A 91 -8.57 -10.57 4.19
C TYR A 91 -8.89 -11.39 2.94
N LYS A 92 -7.86 -11.94 2.27
CA LYS A 92 -8.02 -12.88 1.15
C LYS A 92 -7.43 -14.23 1.54
N GLY A 93 -8.31 -15.10 2.04
CA GLY A 93 -7.89 -16.35 2.68
C GLY A 93 -7.14 -16.06 3.98
N SER A 94 -5.94 -16.61 4.13
CA SER A 94 -5.06 -16.33 5.29
C SER A 94 -4.19 -15.08 5.12
N LYS A 95 -4.34 -14.33 4.02
CA LYS A 95 -3.53 -13.15 3.74
C LYS A 95 -4.28 -11.90 4.18
N GLN A 96 -3.57 -11.04 4.91
CA GLN A 96 -3.97 -9.67 5.18
C GLN A 96 -3.39 -8.77 4.09
N LEU A 97 -4.26 -8.04 3.40
CA LEU A 97 -3.90 -7.08 2.37
C LEU A 97 -4.22 -5.67 2.83
N PHE A 98 -3.26 -4.78 2.68
CA PHE A 98 -3.45 -3.35 2.84
C PHE A 98 -3.81 -2.80 1.46
N ILE A 99 -5.01 -2.25 1.35
CA ILE A 99 -5.55 -1.70 0.12
C ILE A 99 -5.45 -0.18 0.16
N PHE A 100 -4.80 0.37 -0.83
CA PHE A 100 -4.62 1.80 -1.07
C PHE A 100 -5.43 2.20 -2.28
N ARG A 101 -6.06 3.37 -2.24
CA ARG A 101 -6.87 3.88 -3.34
C ARG A 101 -6.38 5.26 -3.74
N PHE A 102 -5.81 5.37 -4.93
CA PHE A 102 -5.32 6.63 -5.47
C PHE A 102 -6.43 7.27 -6.33
N PRO A 103 -6.85 8.52 -6.06
CA PRO A 103 -7.63 9.32 -7.01
C PRO A 103 -6.94 9.42 -8.36
N ARG A 104 -7.65 9.86 -9.41
CA ARG A 104 -6.98 10.15 -10.69
C ARG A 104 -5.88 11.19 -10.47
N PHE A 105 -4.69 10.88 -10.95
CA PHE A 105 -3.54 11.77 -10.88
C PHE A 105 -2.91 11.92 -12.26
N ASN A 106 -2.21 13.04 -12.45
CA ASN A 106 -1.33 13.23 -13.60
C ASN A 106 0.13 13.19 -13.12
N GLY A 107 1.01 12.58 -13.92
CA GLY A 107 2.40 12.37 -13.55
C GLY A 107 2.55 11.26 -12.51
N THR A 108 2.75 11.62 -11.24
CA THR A 108 3.15 10.68 -10.18
C THR A 108 2.25 10.78 -8.97
N ALA A 109 1.92 9.62 -8.40
CA ALA A 109 1.34 9.46 -7.08
C ALA A 109 2.30 8.74 -6.16
N LEU A 110 2.43 9.23 -4.93
CA LEU A 110 3.32 8.68 -3.90
C LEU A 110 2.55 8.38 -2.62
N TYR A 111 2.89 7.26 -1.99
CA TYR A 111 2.46 6.90 -0.65
C TYR A 111 3.68 6.50 0.19
N ASP A 112 3.88 7.13 1.34
CA ASP A 112 5.01 6.87 2.24
C ASP A 112 4.49 6.61 3.66
N PRO A 113 4.31 5.34 4.07
CA PRO A 113 3.88 5.01 5.42
C PRO A 113 5.01 5.26 6.43
N LEU A 114 4.65 5.53 7.68
CA LEU A 114 5.61 5.64 8.77
C LEU A 114 5.90 4.24 9.33
N ILE A 115 7.18 3.90 9.47
CA ILE A 115 7.61 2.66 10.13
C ILE A 115 8.52 3.05 11.28
N ASP A 116 8.14 2.64 12.49
CA ASP A 116 8.92 2.85 13.70
C ASP A 116 9.47 1.53 14.26
N GLY A 117 10.49 1.63 15.10
CA GLY A 117 11.06 0.51 15.84
C GLY A 117 11.98 -0.40 15.04
N LEU A 118 12.37 -0.04 13.81
CA LEU A 118 13.34 -0.83 13.01
C LEU A 118 14.69 -1.00 13.72
N GLN A 119 15.10 0.00 14.51
CA GLN A 119 16.27 -0.02 15.38
C GLN A 119 16.17 -1.10 16.48
N ASN A 120 14.94 -1.48 16.88
CA ASN A 120 14.70 -2.49 17.91
C ASN A 120 14.96 -3.92 17.39
N LEU A 121 15.11 -4.12 16.08
CA LEU A 121 15.46 -5.41 15.48
C LEU A 121 16.97 -5.61 15.29
N ALA A 122 17.78 -4.58 15.56
CA ALA A 122 19.23 -4.62 15.35
C ALA A 122 19.98 -5.24 16.55
N SER A 123 19.75 -6.53 16.79
CA SER A 123 20.69 -7.35 17.56
C SER A 123 20.79 -8.72 16.90
N ASN A 124 21.91 -8.96 16.22
CA ASN A 124 22.29 -10.14 15.43
C ASN A 124 21.85 -10.14 13.96
N GLN A 125 22.75 -9.64 13.11
CA GLN A 125 22.77 -9.94 11.69
C GLN A 125 22.74 -11.47 11.49
N GLU A 126 21.65 -11.97 10.92
CA GLU A 126 21.63 -12.84 9.75
C GLU A 126 20.16 -13.03 9.31
N ASN A 127 19.83 -12.56 8.09
CA ASN A 127 18.57 -12.80 7.39
C ASN A 127 17.26 -12.31 8.04
N CYS A 128 17.10 -11.01 8.27
CA CYS A 128 15.75 -10.41 8.39
C CYS A 128 15.22 -10.08 6.97
N GLY A 129 14.70 -11.10 6.29
CA GLY A 129 14.08 -10.96 4.97
C GLY A 129 12.73 -10.28 5.03
N PHE A 130 12.71 -8.95 5.03
CA PHE A 130 11.49 -8.15 4.83
C PHE A 130 11.04 -8.28 3.37
N LEU A 131 10.34 -9.38 3.03
CA LEU A 131 9.85 -9.67 1.69
C LEU A 131 8.45 -9.06 1.49
N CYS A 132 8.38 -7.88 0.90
CA CYS A 132 7.14 -7.36 0.31
C CYS A 132 6.81 -8.17 -0.96
N LYS A 133 5.64 -8.82 -1.00
CA LYS A 133 5.13 -9.47 -2.22
C LYS A 133 3.97 -8.65 -2.78
N LEU A 134 4.20 -8.00 -3.92
CA LEU A 134 3.16 -7.31 -4.69
C LEU A 134 2.16 -8.36 -5.19
N THR A 135 0.87 -8.21 -4.85
CA THR A 135 -0.17 -9.14 -5.31
C THR A 135 -1.38 -8.35 -5.82
N ASN A 136 -1.57 -8.36 -7.14
CA ASN A 136 -2.71 -7.80 -7.89
C ASN A 136 -2.84 -6.26 -7.92
N CYS A 137 -2.51 -5.67 -9.07
CA CYS A 137 -3.11 -4.41 -9.51
C CYS A 137 -4.42 -4.76 -10.24
N ARG A 138 -5.57 -4.36 -9.72
CA ARG A 138 -6.84 -4.45 -10.47
C ARG A 138 -7.15 -3.09 -11.10
N GLN A 139 -7.58 -3.14 -12.36
CA GLN A 139 -8.11 -2.01 -13.12
C GLN A 139 -9.61 -1.87 -12.88
#